data_AF-A0AAV8CWR3-F1
#
_entry.id   AF-A0AAV8CWR3-F1
#
_cell.length_a   1.000
_cell.length_b   1.000
_cell.length_c   1.000
_cell.angle_alpha   90.00
_cell.angle_beta   90.00
_cell.angle_gamma   90.00
#
_symmetry.space_group_name_H-M   'P 1'
#
loop_
_entity.id
_entity.type
_entity.pdbx_description
1 polymer ?
#
loop_
_entity_poly.entity_id
_entity_poly.type
_entity_poly.pdbx_seq_one_letter_code
_entity_poly.pdbx_strand_id
1 'polypeptide(L)'
;MIFYIKCTKFVQAFKIFSSMSRDVRSVKSWTAIISAYVQIKDPINVASLFNKMRRDSVEPNAVTYSTLLTASPAISPFQIHALVIKSDYQRVPLVGTALLIAYTKMGRTCESLSIFKSIDAKDIIAWSAMLACHAQAGDSEGAVNLFKEMVMQRIKPNEYSLSSVIDASSSANAPTDLGKQLHAVTIKYKYLNSICVSSALVTMYAKKGSIESAQKVFDRQSNRDLVSWNSIICSYAQHGYGERALEIFRDMEKSGVEMDSVTFIGVLTGCVHAGLIEEGEKYFNSMVNVHHIKPTMEHYSCMVDLYSRAGKLSEASDLINRMPFPADARVWRTLLGACRMHRNIELGEIAAKNLISLEPDNPAAYVLLSNMYAGLGKWEERTKIRKMMDGRNVKKEAGCSWIQIRSTIHSFIASDTSHPMSSKIYEKLEEMMIQLKKEGYRPDTDLVLHNVGDEQKERILYRHSERLALALGLICTPRGMPLQIMKNLRVCADCHTVMKMVSAIEEREIVVRDTSRFHHFKAGSCSCGDYW
;
A
#
# COMPACT_ATOMS: atom_id res chain seq x y z
N MET A 1 -3.75 -1.91 -47.04
CA MET A 1 -4.15 -2.37 -45.69
C MET A 1 -3.34 -1.70 -44.56
N ILE A 2 -2.01 -1.87 -44.48
CA ILE A 2 -1.17 -1.31 -43.40
C ILE A 2 -1.34 0.21 -43.24
N PHE A 3 -1.44 0.94 -44.35
CA PHE A 3 -1.73 2.38 -44.35
C PHE A 3 -3.02 2.74 -43.59
N TYR A 4 -4.12 2.02 -43.84
CA TYR A 4 -5.39 2.24 -43.15
C TYR A 4 -5.32 1.94 -41.65
N ILE A 5 -4.53 0.95 -41.24
CA ILE A 5 -4.28 0.63 -39.83
C ILE A 5 -3.56 1.81 -39.14
N LYS A 6 -2.53 2.37 -39.78
CA LYS A 6 -1.81 3.55 -39.27
C LYS A 6 -2.71 4.78 -39.14
N CYS A 7 -3.71 4.93 -40.00
CA CYS A 7 -4.71 5.99 -39.94
C CYS A 7 -5.92 5.66 -39.04
N THR A 8 -5.82 4.64 -38.18
CA THR A 8 -6.90 4.16 -37.28
C THR A 8 -8.23 3.84 -37.98
N LYS A 9 -8.20 3.56 -39.30
CA LYS A 9 -9.37 3.20 -40.11
C LYS A 9 -9.53 1.68 -40.19
N PHE A 10 -9.83 1.06 -39.06
CA PHE A 10 -9.77 -0.39 -38.88
C PHE A 10 -10.80 -1.18 -39.70
N VAL A 11 -12.02 -0.66 -39.86
CA VAL A 11 -13.08 -1.29 -40.68
C VAL A 11 -12.65 -1.37 -42.15
N GLN A 12 -12.00 -0.33 -42.66
CA GLN A 12 -11.50 -0.30 -44.04
C GLN A 12 -10.31 -1.24 -44.22
N ALA A 13 -9.43 -1.32 -43.22
CA ALA A 13 -8.35 -2.30 -43.20
C ALA A 13 -8.87 -3.75 -43.22
N PHE A 14 -9.91 -4.06 -42.43
CA PHE A 14 -10.53 -5.38 -42.42
C PHE A 14 -11.20 -5.74 -43.75
N LYS A 15 -11.92 -4.80 -44.38
CA LYS A 15 -12.51 -5.01 -45.71
C LYS A 15 -11.46 -5.34 -46.78
N ILE A 16 -10.31 -4.67 -46.74
CA ILE A 16 -9.20 -4.98 -47.64
C ILE A 16 -8.60 -6.35 -47.33
N PHE A 17 -8.49 -6.70 -46.05
CA PHE A 17 -7.97 -8.01 -45.63
C PHE A 17 -8.91 -9.16 -46.06
N SER A 18 -10.22 -8.97 -45.91
CA SER A 18 -11.22 -9.97 -46.31
C SER A 18 -11.30 -10.13 -47.83
N SER A 19 -11.03 -9.09 -48.61
CA SER A 19 -10.97 -9.14 -50.08
C SER A 19 -9.67 -9.72 -50.64
N MET A 20 -8.61 -9.90 -49.83
CA MET A 20 -7.38 -10.57 -50.27
C MET A 20 -7.63 -12.08 -50.43
N SER A 21 -7.15 -12.65 -51.55
CA SER A 21 -7.13 -14.10 -51.77
C SER A 21 -6.22 -14.80 -50.76
N ARG A 22 -6.49 -16.08 -50.46
CA ARG A 22 -5.75 -16.84 -49.46
C ARG A 22 -4.25 -16.89 -49.77
N ASP A 23 -3.89 -16.98 -51.04
CA ASP A 23 -2.49 -17.09 -51.50
C ASP A 23 -1.67 -15.80 -51.29
N VAL A 24 -2.35 -14.65 -51.13
CA VAL A 24 -1.71 -13.35 -50.93
C VAL A 24 -1.60 -12.99 -49.43
N ARG A 25 -2.30 -13.72 -48.55
CA ARG A 25 -2.27 -13.46 -47.10
C ARG A 25 -1.00 -14.02 -46.45
N SER A 26 0.03 -13.19 -46.43
CA SER A 26 1.27 -13.48 -45.68
C SER A 26 1.10 -13.33 -44.16
N VAL A 27 2.02 -13.91 -43.39
CA VAL A 27 2.14 -13.71 -41.92
C VAL A 27 2.04 -12.22 -41.56
N LYS A 28 2.75 -11.34 -42.29
CA LYS A 28 2.74 -9.88 -42.07
C LYS A 28 1.34 -9.28 -42.17
N SER A 29 0.53 -9.76 -43.12
CA SER A 29 -0.84 -9.27 -43.29
C SER A 29 -1.76 -9.71 -42.14
N TRP A 30 -1.60 -10.96 -41.68
CA TRP A 30 -2.28 -11.49 -40.50
C TRP A 30 -1.88 -10.76 -39.22
N THR A 31 -0.58 -10.58 -38.97
CA THR A 31 -0.07 -9.87 -37.79
C THR A 31 -0.58 -8.43 -37.76
N ALA A 32 -0.62 -7.75 -38.92
CA ALA A 32 -1.10 -6.37 -39.00
C ALA A 32 -2.59 -6.26 -38.63
N ILE A 33 -3.46 -7.13 -39.15
CA ILE A 33 -4.88 -7.09 -38.80
C ILE A 33 -5.11 -7.48 -37.34
N ILE A 34 -4.38 -8.47 -36.81
CA ILE A 34 -4.44 -8.85 -35.39
C ILE A 34 -4.04 -7.65 -34.52
N SER A 35 -2.93 -6.97 -34.84
CA SER A 35 -2.45 -5.78 -34.13
C SER A 35 -3.48 -4.65 -34.12
N ALA A 36 -4.19 -4.45 -35.25
CA ALA A 36 -5.28 -3.48 -35.33
C ALA A 36 -6.41 -3.77 -34.32
N TYR A 37 -6.85 -5.03 -34.21
CA TYR A 37 -7.89 -5.41 -33.23
C TYR A 37 -7.39 -5.37 -31.78
N VAL A 38 -6.10 -5.61 -31.53
CA VAL A 38 -5.49 -5.37 -30.21
C VAL A 38 -5.57 -3.89 -29.83
N GLN A 39 -5.33 -2.97 -30.76
CA GLN A 39 -5.45 -1.52 -30.51
C GLN A 39 -6.88 -1.08 -30.18
N ILE A 40 -7.88 -1.72 -30.80
CA ILE A 40 -9.31 -1.48 -30.52
C ILE A 40 -9.76 -2.13 -29.20
N LYS A 41 -8.88 -2.90 -28.54
CA LYS A 41 -9.17 -3.67 -27.31
C LYS A 41 -10.31 -4.67 -27.49
N ASP A 42 -10.37 -5.35 -28.65
CA ASP A 42 -11.36 -6.38 -28.94
C ASP A 42 -10.73 -7.80 -28.91
N PRO A 43 -10.72 -8.46 -27.74
CA PRO A 43 -10.03 -9.74 -27.57
C PRO A 43 -10.69 -10.90 -28.32
N ILE A 44 -12.00 -10.83 -28.56
CA ILE A 44 -12.76 -11.89 -29.22
C ILE A 44 -12.32 -11.99 -30.67
N ASN A 45 -12.24 -10.85 -31.37
CA ASN A 45 -11.79 -10.82 -32.76
C ASN A 45 -10.30 -11.13 -32.89
N VAL A 46 -9.46 -10.72 -31.92
CA VAL A 46 -8.03 -11.10 -31.89
C VAL A 46 -7.87 -12.63 -31.83
N ALA A 47 -8.59 -13.30 -30.92
CA ALA A 47 -8.53 -14.77 -30.80
C ALA A 47 -9.10 -15.48 -32.04
N SER A 48 -10.21 -14.97 -32.58
CA SER A 48 -10.84 -15.50 -33.80
C SER A 48 -9.90 -15.42 -35.02
N LEU A 49 -9.28 -14.26 -35.24
CA LEU A 49 -8.33 -14.05 -36.34
C LEU A 49 -7.08 -14.90 -36.20
N PHE A 50 -6.56 -15.06 -34.98
CA PHE A 50 -5.41 -15.93 -34.73
C PHE A 50 -5.73 -17.41 -35.01
N ASN A 51 -6.91 -17.89 -34.60
CA ASN A 51 -7.35 -19.24 -34.93
C ASN A 51 -7.54 -19.44 -36.43
N LYS A 52 -8.04 -18.41 -37.14
CA LYS A 52 -8.18 -18.44 -38.60
C LYS A 52 -6.84 -18.46 -39.33
N MET A 53 -5.86 -17.67 -38.87
CA MET A 53 -4.49 -17.70 -39.38
C MET A 53 -3.89 -19.11 -39.31
N ARG A 54 -4.10 -19.81 -38.19
CA ARG A 54 -3.63 -21.19 -37.99
C ARG A 54 -4.38 -22.22 -38.85
N ARG A 55 -5.68 -22.02 -39.07
CA ARG A 55 -6.49 -22.87 -39.99
C ARG A 55 -6.08 -22.70 -41.45
N ASP A 56 -5.65 -21.50 -41.83
CA ASP A 56 -5.10 -21.20 -43.16
C ASP A 56 -3.62 -21.64 -43.27
N SER A 57 -3.12 -22.46 -42.32
CA SER A 57 -1.76 -23.02 -42.27
C SER A 57 -0.63 -21.97 -42.30
N VAL A 58 -0.92 -20.76 -41.82
CA VAL A 58 0.08 -19.69 -41.72
C VAL A 58 0.73 -19.72 -40.35
N GLU A 59 2.04 -19.98 -40.29
CA GLU A 59 2.77 -20.08 -39.03
C GLU A 59 2.95 -18.69 -38.35
N PRO A 60 2.65 -18.56 -37.05
CA PRO A 60 2.94 -17.36 -36.29
C PRO A 60 4.44 -17.13 -36.13
N ASN A 61 4.88 -15.88 -36.31
CA ASN A 61 6.25 -15.48 -36.02
C ASN A 61 6.34 -14.74 -34.67
N ALA A 62 7.56 -14.34 -34.30
CA ALA A 62 7.84 -13.59 -33.07
C ALA A 62 6.96 -12.34 -32.89
N VAL A 63 6.68 -11.59 -33.96
CA VAL A 63 5.86 -10.37 -33.90
C VAL A 63 4.38 -10.72 -33.64
N THR A 64 3.88 -11.80 -34.24
CA THR A 64 2.53 -12.30 -33.96
C THR A 64 2.38 -12.69 -32.50
N TYR A 65 3.30 -13.49 -31.95
CA TYR A 65 3.26 -13.89 -30.55
C TYR A 65 3.34 -12.69 -29.59
N SER A 66 4.27 -11.76 -29.83
CA SER A 66 4.38 -10.53 -29.03
C SER A 66 3.08 -9.70 -29.06
N THR A 67 2.46 -9.55 -30.24
CA THR A 67 1.18 -8.83 -30.40
C THR A 67 0.04 -9.49 -29.63
N LEU A 68 -0.04 -10.82 -29.63
CA LEU A 68 -1.07 -11.55 -28.87
C LEU A 68 -0.89 -11.40 -27.37
N LEU A 69 0.36 -11.43 -26.90
CA LEU A 69 0.71 -11.27 -25.49
C LEU A 69 0.46 -9.84 -24.99
N THR A 70 0.61 -8.82 -25.84
CA THR A 70 0.19 -7.46 -25.50
C THR A 70 -1.32 -7.31 -25.29
N ALA A 71 -2.14 -8.24 -25.82
CA ALA A 71 -3.58 -8.28 -25.57
C ALA A 71 -3.94 -8.89 -24.20
N SER A 72 -2.99 -9.44 -23.44
CA SER A 72 -3.24 -9.92 -22.08
C SER A 72 -3.55 -8.77 -21.11
N PRO A 73 -4.52 -8.94 -20.19
CA PRO A 73 -5.09 -10.21 -19.74
C PRO A 73 -6.30 -10.71 -20.54
N ALA A 74 -6.76 -9.98 -21.56
CA ALA A 74 -7.98 -10.30 -22.28
C ALA A 74 -7.90 -11.61 -23.09
N ILE A 75 -6.68 -12.06 -23.41
CA ILE A 75 -6.38 -13.42 -23.87
C ILE A 75 -5.49 -14.10 -22.82
N SER A 76 -5.82 -15.36 -22.50
CA SER A 76 -5.06 -16.20 -21.57
C SER A 76 -3.60 -16.35 -22.03
N PRO A 77 -2.62 -15.79 -21.29
CA PRO A 77 -1.22 -15.87 -21.68
C PRO A 77 -0.67 -17.30 -21.61
N PHE A 78 -1.31 -18.21 -20.86
CA PHE A 78 -0.87 -19.59 -20.71
C PHE A 78 -0.92 -20.39 -22.02
N GLN A 79 -2.00 -20.23 -22.79
CA GLN A 79 -2.16 -20.92 -24.08
C GLN A 79 -1.13 -20.42 -25.10
N ILE A 80 -0.91 -19.10 -25.12
CA ILE A 80 0.09 -18.49 -25.99
C ILE A 80 1.50 -18.89 -25.55
N HIS A 81 1.79 -18.95 -24.24
CA HIS A 81 3.07 -19.38 -23.71
C HIS A 81 3.40 -20.83 -24.12
N ALA A 82 2.44 -21.75 -24.04
CA ALA A 82 2.64 -23.13 -24.51
C ALA A 82 2.97 -23.21 -26.01
N LEU A 83 2.33 -22.37 -26.84
CA LEU A 83 2.64 -22.27 -28.27
C LEU A 83 4.03 -21.67 -28.52
N VAL A 84 4.42 -20.65 -27.75
CA VAL A 84 5.76 -20.05 -27.80
C VAL A 84 6.84 -21.08 -27.47
N ILE A 85 6.63 -21.94 -26.47
CA ILE A 85 7.54 -23.04 -26.13
C ILE A 85 7.61 -24.05 -27.29
N LYS A 86 6.46 -24.48 -27.83
CA LYS A 86 6.40 -25.44 -28.94
C LYS A 86 7.09 -24.93 -30.21
N SER A 87 7.03 -23.62 -30.46
CA SER A 87 7.65 -22.96 -31.61
C SER A 87 9.06 -22.41 -31.32
N ASP A 88 9.64 -22.71 -30.15
CA ASP A 88 10.98 -22.27 -29.70
C ASP A 88 11.23 -20.74 -29.73
N TYR A 89 10.19 -19.94 -29.53
CA TYR A 89 10.30 -18.48 -29.48
C TYR A 89 10.58 -17.92 -28.08
N GLN A 90 10.65 -18.78 -27.04
CA GLN A 90 10.77 -18.33 -25.64
C GLN A 90 12.05 -17.52 -25.35
N ARG A 91 13.15 -17.84 -26.05
CA ARG A 91 14.46 -17.20 -25.85
C ARG A 91 14.58 -15.87 -26.62
N VAL A 92 13.68 -15.65 -27.58
CA VAL A 92 13.67 -14.46 -28.43
C VAL A 92 13.26 -13.24 -27.60
N PRO A 93 14.10 -12.18 -27.47
CA PRO A 93 13.85 -11.06 -26.57
C PRO A 93 12.49 -10.39 -26.74
N LEU A 94 12.02 -10.22 -27.98
CA LEU A 94 10.72 -9.61 -28.27
C LEU A 94 9.54 -10.41 -27.68
N VAL A 95 9.61 -11.75 -27.74
CA VAL A 95 8.53 -12.63 -27.26
C VAL A 95 8.67 -12.88 -25.77
N GLY A 96 9.89 -13.17 -25.30
CA GLY A 96 10.18 -13.36 -23.89
C GLY A 96 9.84 -12.13 -23.03
N THR A 97 10.14 -10.92 -23.51
CA THR A 97 9.76 -9.67 -22.83
C THR A 97 8.24 -9.47 -22.80
N ALA A 98 7.54 -9.80 -23.89
CA ALA A 98 6.08 -9.72 -23.91
C ALA A 98 5.43 -10.75 -22.97
N LEU A 99 5.99 -11.97 -22.89
CA LEU A 99 5.58 -12.98 -21.91
C LEU A 99 5.83 -12.47 -20.49
N LEU A 100 7.03 -11.97 -20.20
CA LEU A 100 7.40 -11.42 -18.90
C LEU A 100 6.42 -10.33 -18.46
N ILE A 101 6.09 -9.37 -19.33
CA ILE A 101 5.13 -8.30 -19.04
C ILE A 101 3.74 -8.88 -18.77
N ALA A 102 3.30 -9.89 -19.54
CA ALA A 102 2.00 -10.53 -19.34
C ALA A 102 1.90 -11.24 -17.98
N TYR A 103 2.92 -11.99 -17.56
CA TYR A 103 2.96 -12.64 -16.25
C TYR A 103 3.14 -11.65 -15.10
N THR A 104 3.91 -10.57 -15.30
CA THR A 104 4.08 -9.47 -14.34
C THR A 104 2.72 -8.82 -14.05
N LYS A 105 1.93 -8.51 -15.08
CA LYS A 105 0.57 -7.96 -14.93
C LYS A 105 -0.39 -8.87 -14.16
N MET A 106 -0.09 -10.17 -14.06
CA MET A 106 -0.86 -11.14 -13.28
C MET A 106 -0.33 -11.34 -11.86
N GLY A 107 0.74 -10.65 -11.46
CA GLY A 107 1.37 -10.81 -10.15
C GLY A 107 2.11 -12.14 -9.95
N ARG A 108 2.48 -12.83 -11.05
CA ARG A 108 3.16 -14.14 -11.01
C ARG A 108 4.67 -13.98 -11.01
N THR A 109 5.24 -13.69 -9.84
CA THR A 109 6.68 -13.37 -9.69
C THR A 109 7.61 -14.54 -10.03
N CYS A 110 7.28 -15.76 -9.59
CA CYS A 110 8.12 -16.94 -9.81
C CYS A 110 8.23 -17.29 -11.30
N GLU A 111 7.09 -17.31 -12.00
CA GLU A 111 7.04 -17.57 -13.44
C GLU A 111 7.70 -16.44 -14.24
N SER A 112 7.48 -15.17 -13.83
CA SER A 112 8.16 -14.01 -14.43
C SER A 112 9.67 -14.14 -14.32
N LEU A 113 10.21 -14.54 -13.16
CA LEU A 113 11.65 -14.75 -12.96
C LEU A 113 12.20 -15.90 -13.84
N SER A 114 11.44 -16.99 -14.00
CA SER A 114 11.81 -18.10 -14.86
C SER A 114 11.90 -17.68 -16.33
N ILE A 115 10.89 -16.95 -16.82
CA ILE A 115 10.85 -16.40 -18.19
C ILE A 115 11.98 -15.39 -18.37
N PHE A 116 12.22 -14.51 -17.39
CA PHE A 116 13.31 -13.55 -17.46
C PHE A 116 14.66 -14.25 -17.66
N LYS A 117 14.95 -15.30 -16.88
CA LYS A 117 16.21 -16.06 -17.00
C LYS A 117 16.39 -16.72 -18.37
N SER A 118 15.31 -17.18 -19.02
CA SER A 118 15.38 -17.88 -20.31
C SER A 118 15.60 -16.97 -21.52
N ILE A 119 15.41 -15.65 -21.38
CA ILE A 119 15.70 -14.68 -22.44
C ILE A 119 17.22 -14.58 -22.66
N ASP A 120 17.69 -14.74 -23.90
CA ASP A 120 19.12 -14.67 -24.21
C ASP A 120 19.67 -13.23 -24.03
N ALA A 121 19.44 -12.35 -25.01
CA ALA A 121 19.89 -10.96 -25.00
C ALA A 121 18.81 -10.05 -24.38
N LYS A 122 18.80 -9.96 -23.05
CA LYS A 122 17.85 -9.14 -22.28
C LYS A 122 18.04 -7.65 -22.59
N ASP A 123 17.00 -7.01 -23.11
CA ASP A 123 16.99 -5.56 -23.30
C ASP A 123 16.57 -4.83 -22.02
N ILE A 124 16.71 -3.50 -22.01
CA ILE A 124 16.32 -2.66 -20.86
C ILE A 124 14.84 -2.79 -20.50
N ILE A 125 13.97 -3.18 -21.45
CA ILE A 125 12.54 -3.36 -21.21
C ILE A 125 12.32 -4.61 -20.37
N ALA A 126 13.00 -5.72 -20.68
CA ALA A 126 12.97 -6.93 -19.87
C ALA A 126 13.44 -6.68 -18.43
N TRP A 127 14.55 -5.95 -18.26
CA TRP A 127 15.05 -5.55 -16.93
C TRP A 127 14.05 -4.68 -16.18
N SER A 128 13.49 -3.66 -16.83
CA SER A 128 12.50 -2.76 -16.22
C SER A 128 11.23 -3.52 -15.81
N ALA A 129 10.76 -4.45 -16.64
CA ALA A 129 9.57 -5.26 -16.35
C ALA A 129 9.79 -6.20 -15.16
N MET A 130 10.96 -6.85 -15.07
CA MET A 130 11.28 -7.71 -13.93
C MET A 130 11.45 -6.92 -12.63
N LEU A 131 12.04 -5.71 -12.68
CA LEU A 131 12.07 -4.80 -11.54
C LEU A 131 10.67 -4.37 -11.09
N ALA A 132 9.79 -4.05 -12.04
CA ALA A 132 8.39 -3.74 -11.75
C ALA A 132 7.65 -4.93 -11.12
N CYS A 133 7.97 -6.16 -11.53
CA CYS A 133 7.42 -7.38 -10.92
C CYS A 133 7.83 -7.51 -9.44
N HIS A 134 9.10 -7.29 -9.11
CA HIS A 134 9.54 -7.27 -7.71
C HIS A 134 8.89 -6.13 -6.91
N ALA A 135 8.74 -4.94 -7.52
CA ALA A 135 8.07 -3.81 -6.89
C ALA A 135 6.60 -4.12 -6.54
N GLN A 136 5.85 -4.72 -7.46
CA GLN A 136 4.47 -5.15 -7.23
C GLN A 136 4.35 -6.22 -6.14
N ALA A 137 5.36 -7.10 -6.03
CA ALA A 137 5.43 -8.10 -4.97
C ALA A 137 5.89 -7.53 -3.62
N GLY A 138 6.33 -6.26 -3.56
CA GLY A 138 6.94 -5.67 -2.37
C GLY A 138 8.32 -6.26 -2.01
N ASP A 139 8.94 -7.00 -2.93
CA ASP A 139 10.24 -7.65 -2.73
C ASP A 139 11.38 -6.66 -3.01
N SER A 140 11.74 -5.90 -1.96
CA SER A 140 12.82 -4.92 -2.03
C SER A 140 14.20 -5.54 -2.24
N GLU A 141 14.45 -6.72 -1.66
CA GLU A 141 15.76 -7.34 -1.72
C GLU A 141 16.03 -7.89 -3.13
N GLY A 142 15.06 -8.62 -3.69
CA GLY A 142 15.11 -9.10 -5.07
C GLY A 142 15.25 -7.96 -6.07
N ALA A 143 14.48 -6.88 -5.91
CA ALA A 143 14.58 -5.69 -6.77
C ALA A 143 15.99 -5.07 -6.75
N VAL A 144 16.60 -4.90 -5.58
CA VAL A 144 17.94 -4.32 -5.45
C VAL A 144 19.01 -5.22 -6.02
N ASN A 145 18.94 -6.53 -5.76
CA ASN A 145 19.90 -7.50 -6.29
C ASN A 145 19.84 -7.55 -7.83
N LEU A 146 18.63 -7.54 -8.40
CA LEU A 146 18.44 -7.47 -9.84
C LEU A 146 18.94 -6.14 -10.43
N PHE A 147 18.71 -5.03 -9.75
CA PHE A 147 19.23 -3.72 -10.19
C PHE A 147 20.77 -3.67 -10.17
N LYS A 148 21.41 -4.27 -9.15
CA LYS A 148 22.87 -4.41 -9.09
C LYS A 148 23.39 -5.23 -10.26
N GLU A 149 22.75 -6.37 -10.55
CA GLU A 149 23.10 -7.23 -11.68
C GLU A 149 23.02 -6.47 -13.01
N MET A 150 21.94 -5.73 -13.25
CA MET A 150 21.76 -4.89 -14.44
C MET A 150 22.92 -3.90 -14.61
N VAL A 151 23.30 -3.21 -13.53
CA VAL A 151 24.40 -2.22 -13.54
C VAL A 151 25.77 -2.92 -13.74
N MET A 152 25.98 -4.10 -13.14
CA MET A 152 27.20 -4.89 -13.32
C MET A 152 27.36 -5.38 -14.76
N GLN A 153 26.26 -5.70 -15.44
CA GLN A 153 26.23 -6.02 -16.87
C GLN A 153 26.38 -4.78 -17.78
N ARG A 154 26.68 -3.61 -17.19
CA ARG A 154 26.86 -2.32 -17.89
C ARG A 154 25.61 -1.85 -18.65
N ILE A 155 24.44 -2.36 -18.29
CA ILE A 155 23.16 -1.91 -18.84
C ILE A 155 22.76 -0.64 -18.08
N LYS A 156 22.66 0.48 -18.82
CA LYS A 156 22.31 1.77 -18.23
C LYS A 156 20.83 1.76 -17.80
N PRO A 157 20.52 2.04 -16.53
CA PRO A 157 19.13 2.19 -16.09
C PRO A 157 18.39 3.28 -16.88
N ASN A 158 17.13 3.04 -17.18
CA ASN A 158 16.20 4.08 -17.63
C ASN A 158 15.34 4.57 -16.46
N GLU A 159 14.49 5.56 -16.72
CA GLU A 159 13.57 6.13 -15.74
C GLU A 159 12.61 5.10 -15.13
N TYR A 160 12.11 4.14 -15.91
CA TYR A 160 11.20 3.10 -15.44
C TYR A 160 11.89 2.10 -14.51
N SER A 161 13.10 1.63 -14.87
CA SER A 161 13.92 0.77 -14.01
C SER A 161 14.20 1.43 -12.66
N LEU A 162 14.55 2.72 -12.66
CA LEU A 162 14.79 3.49 -11.44
C LEU A 162 13.51 3.67 -10.62
N SER A 163 12.41 4.05 -11.27
CA SER A 163 11.09 4.18 -10.63
C SER A 163 10.68 2.87 -9.94
N SER A 164 10.84 1.72 -10.61
CA SER A 164 10.46 0.42 -10.04
C SER A 164 11.32 0.01 -8.85
N VAL A 165 12.64 0.18 -8.90
CA VAL A 165 13.50 -0.17 -7.75
C VAL A 165 13.26 0.79 -6.56
N ILE A 166 12.94 2.06 -6.84
CA ILE A 166 12.55 3.04 -5.79
C ILE A 166 11.22 2.63 -5.16
N ASP A 167 10.22 2.25 -5.96
CA ASP A 167 8.93 1.82 -5.44
C ASP A 167 9.05 0.53 -4.62
N ALA A 168 9.85 -0.44 -5.05
CA ALA A 168 10.18 -1.63 -4.25
C ALA A 168 10.83 -1.26 -2.91
N SER A 169 11.70 -0.24 -2.90
CA SER A 169 12.33 0.26 -1.68
C SER A 169 11.35 1.03 -0.75
N SER A 170 10.17 1.38 -1.22
CA SER A 170 9.12 2.04 -0.43
C SER A 170 8.42 1.09 0.57
N SER A 171 8.63 -0.23 0.45
CA SER A 171 8.07 -1.23 1.34
C SER A 171 8.44 -0.99 2.81
N ALA A 172 7.58 -1.36 3.75
CA ALA A 172 7.83 -1.11 5.18
C ALA A 172 9.10 -1.81 5.71
N ASN A 173 9.49 -2.93 5.09
CA ASN A 173 10.61 -3.75 5.52
C ASN A 173 11.95 -3.30 4.90
N ALA A 174 11.92 -2.52 3.83
CA ALA A 174 13.15 -2.05 3.20
C ALA A 174 13.90 -1.05 4.11
N PRO A 175 15.24 -1.05 4.12
CA PRO A 175 16.01 -0.05 4.85
C PRO A 175 15.73 1.38 4.37
N THR A 176 15.56 2.35 5.27
CA THR A 176 15.37 3.77 4.88
C THR A 176 16.56 4.34 4.09
N ASP A 177 17.79 3.91 4.42
CA ASP A 177 18.99 4.38 3.73
C ASP A 177 19.08 3.92 2.27
N LEU A 178 18.45 2.80 1.91
CA LEU A 178 18.38 2.33 0.54
C LEU A 178 17.66 3.34 -0.36
N GLY A 179 16.54 3.89 0.10
CA GLY A 179 15.80 4.91 -0.65
C GLY A 179 16.63 6.17 -0.92
N LYS A 180 17.46 6.59 0.05
CA LYS A 180 18.40 7.71 -0.11
C LYS A 180 19.51 7.38 -1.11
N GLN A 181 20.06 6.16 -1.07
CA GLN A 181 21.06 5.71 -2.04
C GLN A 181 20.49 5.69 -3.46
N LEU A 182 19.28 5.16 -3.64
CA LEU A 182 18.60 5.15 -4.95
C LEU A 182 18.29 6.58 -5.43
N HIS A 183 17.87 7.49 -4.55
CA HIS A 183 17.73 8.90 -4.89
C HIS A 183 19.05 9.49 -5.41
N ALA A 184 20.19 9.24 -4.76
CA ALA A 184 21.49 9.68 -5.27
C ALA A 184 21.82 9.08 -6.65
N VAL A 185 21.43 7.83 -6.90
CA VAL A 185 21.57 7.17 -8.22
C VAL A 185 20.73 7.90 -9.29
N THR A 186 19.51 8.37 -8.98
CA THR A 186 18.70 9.15 -9.93
C THR A 186 19.37 10.46 -10.34
N ILE A 187 20.08 11.11 -9.40
CA ILE A 187 20.86 12.32 -9.66
C ILE A 187 22.04 11.98 -10.58
N LYS A 188 22.79 10.93 -10.26
CA LYS A 188 23.93 10.45 -11.06
C LYS A 188 23.53 10.18 -12.52
N TYR A 189 22.38 9.57 -12.75
CA TYR A 189 21.89 9.27 -14.10
C TYR A 189 21.03 10.38 -14.73
N LYS A 190 20.87 11.53 -14.07
CA LYS A 190 20.09 12.70 -14.53
C LYS A 190 18.60 12.43 -14.77
N TYR A 191 18.00 11.51 -13.99
CA TYR A 191 16.57 11.21 -14.03
C TYR A 191 15.78 11.81 -12.87
N LEU A 192 16.40 12.64 -12.03
CA LEU A 192 15.73 13.24 -10.86
C LEU A 192 14.40 13.93 -11.20
N ASN A 193 14.36 14.64 -12.32
CA ASN A 193 13.18 15.40 -12.76
C ASN A 193 12.26 14.61 -13.73
N SER A 194 12.56 13.33 -13.99
CA SER A 194 11.62 12.49 -14.73
C SER A 194 10.37 12.31 -13.89
N ILE A 195 9.20 12.48 -14.51
CA ILE A 195 7.90 12.46 -13.83
C ILE A 195 7.74 11.16 -13.03
N CYS A 196 7.95 9.99 -13.66
CA CYS A 196 7.80 8.70 -12.98
C CYS A 196 8.77 8.51 -11.80
N VAL A 197 10.03 8.93 -11.97
CA VAL A 197 11.06 8.83 -10.91
C VAL A 197 10.74 9.77 -9.75
N SER A 198 10.37 11.01 -10.03
CA SER A 198 10.02 11.99 -9.01
C SER A 198 8.76 11.57 -8.22
N SER A 199 7.72 11.09 -8.90
CA SER A 199 6.51 10.54 -8.25
C SER A 199 6.81 9.30 -7.39
N ALA A 200 7.72 8.43 -7.84
CA ALA A 200 8.17 7.29 -7.05
C ALA A 200 8.98 7.72 -5.81
N LEU A 201 9.82 8.76 -5.92
CA LEU A 201 10.57 9.32 -4.80
C LEU A 201 9.66 9.97 -3.75
N VAL A 202 8.62 10.71 -4.17
CA VAL A 202 7.59 11.27 -3.26
C VAL A 202 6.97 10.13 -2.45
N THR A 203 6.50 9.09 -3.14
CA THR A 203 5.87 7.91 -2.54
C THR A 203 6.82 7.18 -1.58
N MET A 204 8.07 7.00 -1.98
CA MET A 204 9.09 6.34 -1.17
C MET A 204 9.39 7.12 0.11
N TYR A 205 9.65 8.43 0.03
CA TYR A 205 9.95 9.22 1.22
C TYR A 205 8.77 9.28 2.20
N ALA A 206 7.56 9.44 1.69
CA ALA A 206 6.35 9.41 2.50
C ALA A 206 6.18 8.06 3.21
N LYS A 207 6.21 6.93 2.47
CA LYS A 207 6.11 5.59 3.06
C LYS A 207 7.26 5.25 4.03
N LYS A 208 8.40 5.96 3.94
CA LYS A 208 9.50 5.89 4.89
C LYS A 208 9.39 6.84 6.08
N GLY A 209 8.26 7.52 6.27
CA GLY A 209 8.05 8.39 7.43
C GLY A 209 8.62 9.80 7.27
N SER A 210 9.20 10.17 6.12
CA SER A 210 9.79 11.50 5.89
C SER A 210 8.93 12.33 4.94
N ILE A 211 7.81 12.84 5.46
CA ILE A 211 6.87 13.68 4.69
C ILE A 211 7.53 14.97 4.19
N GLU A 212 8.45 15.57 4.97
CA GLU A 212 9.19 16.76 4.56
C GLU A 212 10.08 16.52 3.33
N SER A 213 10.73 15.35 3.26
CA SER A 213 11.54 14.99 2.10
C SER A 213 10.66 14.73 0.89
N ALA A 214 9.50 14.10 1.08
CA ALA A 214 8.50 13.92 0.02
C ALA A 214 8.02 15.28 -0.53
N GLN A 215 7.70 16.23 0.35
CA GLN A 215 7.33 17.60 -0.05
C GLN A 215 8.44 18.28 -0.85
N LYS A 216 9.70 18.20 -0.39
CA LYS A 216 10.85 18.78 -1.11
C LYS A 216 11.03 18.20 -2.51
N VAL A 217 10.76 16.90 -2.70
CA VAL A 217 10.78 16.30 -4.04
C VAL A 217 9.61 16.81 -4.87
N PHE A 218 8.42 16.87 -4.28
CA PHE A 218 7.20 17.36 -4.94
C PHE A 218 7.31 18.83 -5.40
N ASP A 219 7.88 19.70 -4.57
CA ASP A 219 8.08 21.12 -4.88
C ASP A 219 9.08 21.36 -6.01
N ARG A 220 10.02 20.43 -6.22
CA ARG A 220 11.03 20.49 -7.30
C ARG A 220 10.49 20.04 -8.65
N GLN A 221 9.33 19.40 -8.70
CA GLN A 221 8.74 18.94 -9.96
C GLN A 221 8.26 20.13 -10.79
N SER A 222 8.80 20.29 -11.99
CA SER A 222 8.36 21.32 -12.94
C SER A 222 7.02 20.99 -13.60
N ASN A 223 6.72 19.70 -13.74
CA ASN A 223 5.44 19.20 -14.20
C ASN A 223 5.02 18.06 -13.26
N ARG A 224 3.75 18.08 -12.83
CA ARG A 224 3.21 17.14 -11.85
C ARG A 224 2.10 16.34 -12.52
N ASP A 225 2.26 15.03 -12.55
CA ASP A 225 1.19 14.14 -12.97
C ASP A 225 0.19 13.90 -11.84
N LEU A 226 -0.97 13.34 -12.21
CA LEU A 226 -2.02 12.95 -11.27
C LEU A 226 -1.49 12.02 -10.16
N VAL A 227 -0.55 11.14 -10.50
CA VAL A 227 0.08 10.22 -9.54
C VAL A 227 0.84 11.00 -8.47
N SER A 228 1.64 12.01 -8.83
CA SER A 228 2.38 12.81 -7.85
C SER A 228 1.46 13.59 -6.91
N TRP A 229 0.41 14.23 -7.46
CA TRP A 229 -0.60 14.94 -6.67
C TRP A 229 -1.30 13.99 -5.70
N ASN A 230 -1.80 12.86 -6.19
CA ASN A 230 -2.47 11.86 -5.37
C ASN A 230 -1.54 11.31 -4.28
N SER A 231 -0.28 11.01 -4.62
CA SER A 231 0.71 10.53 -3.67
C SER A 231 0.94 11.51 -2.52
N ILE A 232 1.14 12.81 -2.80
CA ILE A 232 1.41 13.78 -1.73
C ILE A 232 0.17 14.07 -0.87
N ILE A 233 -1.03 14.15 -1.46
CA ILE A 233 -2.31 14.35 -0.74
C ILE A 233 -2.55 13.18 0.22
N CYS A 234 -2.52 11.95 -0.29
CA CYS A 234 -2.67 10.74 0.52
C CYS A 234 -1.61 10.64 1.61
N SER A 235 -0.38 11.06 1.33
CA SER A 235 0.72 11.01 2.30
C SER A 235 0.50 12.00 3.44
N TYR A 236 0.13 13.26 3.19
CA TYR A 236 -0.18 14.18 4.28
C TYR A 236 -1.34 13.68 5.14
N ALA A 237 -2.40 13.14 4.52
CA ALA A 237 -3.51 12.53 5.23
C ALA A 237 -3.02 11.37 6.13
N GLN A 238 -2.21 10.45 5.61
CA GLN A 238 -1.63 9.33 6.37
C GLN A 238 -0.61 9.74 7.43
N HIS A 239 -0.12 10.98 7.42
CA HIS A 239 0.82 11.48 8.43
C HIS A 239 0.16 12.35 9.52
N GLY A 240 -1.18 12.43 9.52
CA GLY A 240 -1.96 13.21 10.47
C GLY A 240 -2.13 14.68 10.08
N TYR A 241 -1.56 15.12 8.97
CA TYR A 241 -1.63 16.51 8.50
C TYR A 241 -2.82 16.71 7.55
N GLY A 242 -4.03 16.43 8.03
CA GLY A 242 -5.25 16.44 7.20
C GLY A 242 -5.54 17.79 6.55
N GLU A 243 -5.39 18.90 7.28
CA GLU A 243 -5.57 20.25 6.73
C GLU A 243 -4.59 20.55 5.58
N ARG A 244 -3.32 20.14 5.76
CA ARG A 244 -2.30 20.30 4.72
C ARG A 244 -2.64 19.48 3.47
N ALA A 245 -3.22 18.30 3.62
CA ALA A 245 -3.70 17.51 2.48
C ALA A 245 -4.78 18.28 1.69
N LEU A 246 -5.70 18.97 2.38
CA LEU A 246 -6.74 19.79 1.75
C LEU A 246 -6.19 21.05 1.09
N GLU A 247 -5.12 21.65 1.63
CA GLU A 247 -4.43 22.77 0.98
C GLU A 247 -3.81 22.33 -0.35
N ILE A 248 -3.09 21.20 -0.35
CA ILE A 248 -2.48 20.66 -1.57
C ILE A 248 -3.54 20.26 -2.59
N PHE A 249 -4.68 19.71 -2.14
CA PHE A 249 -5.83 19.45 -3.02
C PHE A 249 -6.37 20.73 -3.67
N ARG A 250 -6.56 21.81 -2.91
CA ARG A 250 -6.98 23.11 -3.47
C ARG A 250 -5.99 23.65 -4.49
N ASP A 251 -4.69 23.42 -4.32
CA ASP A 251 -3.67 23.80 -5.30
C ASP A 251 -3.73 22.92 -6.57
N MET A 252 -4.08 21.64 -6.44
CA MET A 252 -4.37 20.75 -7.58
C MET A 252 -5.58 21.24 -8.37
N GLU A 253 -6.68 21.62 -7.69
CA GLU A 253 -7.88 22.17 -8.32
C GLU A 253 -7.58 23.44 -9.11
N LYS A 254 -6.83 24.38 -8.53
CA LYS A 254 -6.40 25.61 -9.21
C LYS A 254 -5.51 25.36 -10.42
N SER A 255 -4.77 24.24 -10.42
CA SER A 255 -3.90 23.83 -11.51
C SER A 255 -4.68 23.21 -12.68
N GLY A 256 -6.01 23.02 -12.55
CA GLY A 256 -6.86 22.49 -13.61
C GLY A 256 -6.63 21.01 -13.91
N VAL A 257 -6.02 20.26 -12.98
CA VAL A 257 -5.77 18.82 -13.15
C VAL A 257 -7.08 18.06 -12.93
N GLU A 258 -7.44 17.19 -13.87
CA GLU A 258 -8.60 16.31 -13.73
C GLU A 258 -8.37 15.33 -12.59
N MET A 259 -9.30 15.33 -11.63
CA MET A 259 -9.24 14.50 -10.42
C MET A 259 -9.82 13.11 -10.69
N ASP A 260 -9.32 12.11 -9.97
CA ASP A 260 -9.83 10.74 -10.07
C ASP A 260 -10.33 10.22 -8.73
N SER A 261 -10.79 8.97 -8.73
CA SER A 261 -11.21 8.26 -7.52
C SER A 261 -10.12 8.24 -6.45
N VAL A 262 -8.84 8.21 -6.80
CA VAL A 262 -7.76 8.15 -5.80
C VAL A 262 -7.56 9.51 -5.14
N THR A 263 -7.73 10.61 -5.89
CA THR A 263 -7.70 11.97 -5.35
C THR A 263 -8.71 12.13 -4.21
N PHE A 264 -9.97 11.74 -4.44
CA PHE A 264 -11.02 11.88 -3.43
C PHE A 264 -10.83 10.95 -2.23
N ILE A 265 -10.25 9.76 -2.39
CA ILE A 265 -9.86 8.92 -1.24
C ILE A 265 -8.85 9.66 -0.35
N GLY A 266 -7.84 10.31 -0.94
CA GLY A 266 -6.85 11.09 -0.21
C GLY A 266 -7.47 12.27 0.56
N VAL A 267 -8.35 13.02 -0.10
CA VAL A 267 -9.08 14.17 0.48
C VAL A 267 -9.98 13.74 1.63
N LEU A 268 -10.79 12.69 1.43
CA LEU A 268 -11.68 12.17 2.46
C LEU A 268 -10.88 11.61 3.65
N THR A 269 -9.77 10.91 3.40
CA THR A 269 -8.87 10.47 4.49
C THR A 269 -8.27 11.66 5.25
N GLY A 270 -7.94 12.75 4.56
CA GLY A 270 -7.53 14.00 5.19
C GLY A 270 -8.61 14.56 6.12
N CYS A 271 -9.86 14.58 5.66
CA CYS A 271 -11.02 14.99 6.47
C CYS A 271 -11.22 14.07 7.69
N VAL A 272 -11.11 12.75 7.50
CA VAL A 272 -11.21 11.74 8.57
C VAL A 272 -10.18 11.99 9.66
N HIS A 273 -8.91 12.26 9.30
CA HIS A 273 -7.85 12.46 10.29
C HIS A 273 -7.85 13.86 10.91
N ALA A 274 -8.47 14.85 10.26
CA ALA A 274 -8.66 16.18 10.82
C ALA A 274 -10.01 16.37 11.54
N GLY A 275 -10.90 15.37 11.51
CA GLY A 275 -12.24 15.45 12.11
C GLY A 275 -13.20 16.42 11.39
N LEU A 276 -12.98 16.69 10.10
CA LEU A 276 -13.72 17.67 9.32
C LEU A 276 -14.94 17.04 8.65
N ILE A 277 -16.02 16.82 9.42
CA ILE A 277 -17.22 16.11 8.95
C ILE A 277 -17.88 16.84 7.78
N GLU A 278 -18.14 18.14 7.93
CA GLU A 278 -18.85 18.95 6.94
C GLU A 278 -18.10 19.03 5.61
N GLU A 279 -16.78 19.24 5.66
CA GLU A 279 -15.94 19.24 4.45
C GLU A 279 -15.88 17.83 3.82
N GLY A 280 -15.81 16.77 4.62
CA GLY A 280 -15.86 15.40 4.12
C GLY A 280 -17.15 15.09 3.35
N GLU A 281 -18.31 15.46 3.91
CA GLU A 281 -19.62 15.33 3.23
C GLU A 281 -19.68 16.17 1.95
N LYS A 282 -19.18 17.41 1.99
CA LYS A 282 -19.11 18.31 0.84
C LYS A 282 -18.26 17.72 -0.29
N TYR A 283 -17.05 17.24 -0.01
CA TYR A 283 -16.19 16.64 -1.04
C TYR A 283 -16.75 15.33 -1.57
N PHE A 284 -17.36 14.49 -0.71
CA PHE A 284 -18.03 13.27 -1.16
C PHE A 284 -19.19 13.58 -2.13
N ASN A 285 -19.99 14.60 -1.83
CA ASN A 285 -21.08 15.04 -2.70
C ASN A 285 -20.55 15.69 -3.99
N SER A 286 -19.50 16.51 -3.91
CA SER A 286 -18.84 17.13 -5.08
C SER A 286 -18.30 16.06 -6.04
N MET A 287 -17.65 15.03 -5.51
CA MET A 287 -17.13 13.90 -6.29
C MET A 287 -18.20 13.28 -7.21
N VAL A 288 -19.42 13.08 -6.68
CA VAL A 288 -20.53 12.47 -7.43
C VAL A 288 -21.19 13.46 -8.37
N ASN A 289 -21.50 14.66 -7.88
CA ASN A 289 -22.36 15.61 -8.58
C ASN A 289 -21.59 16.50 -9.58
N VAL A 290 -20.35 16.87 -9.26
CA VAL A 290 -19.52 17.79 -10.05
C VAL A 290 -18.51 17.02 -10.90
N HIS A 291 -17.82 16.04 -10.32
CA HIS A 291 -16.79 15.28 -11.03
C HIS A 291 -17.31 13.99 -11.69
N HIS A 292 -18.58 13.63 -11.44
CA HIS A 292 -19.21 12.42 -11.98
C HIS A 292 -18.45 11.13 -11.70
N ILE A 293 -17.71 11.09 -10.59
CA ILE A 293 -16.96 9.92 -10.14
C ILE A 293 -17.87 9.06 -9.27
N LYS A 294 -18.07 7.80 -9.68
CA LYS A 294 -18.89 6.86 -8.93
C LYS A 294 -18.17 6.44 -7.62
N PRO A 295 -18.83 6.53 -6.46
CA PRO A 295 -18.25 6.08 -5.21
C PRO A 295 -17.90 4.59 -5.25
N THR A 296 -16.69 4.27 -4.80
CA THR A 296 -16.19 2.91 -4.59
C THR A 296 -16.26 2.54 -3.11
N MET A 297 -16.00 1.27 -2.78
CA MET A 297 -15.92 0.79 -1.39
C MET A 297 -14.96 1.61 -0.51
N GLU A 298 -13.85 2.07 -1.09
CA GLU A 298 -12.87 2.94 -0.42
C GLU A 298 -13.48 4.25 0.06
N HIS A 299 -14.24 4.94 -0.79
CA HIS A 299 -14.86 6.22 -0.43
C HIS A 299 -15.91 6.05 0.67
N TYR A 300 -16.73 4.99 0.59
CA TYR A 300 -17.68 4.69 1.66
C TYR A 300 -16.95 4.32 2.96
N SER A 301 -15.86 3.57 2.89
CA SER A 301 -15.03 3.26 4.05
C SER A 301 -14.48 4.53 4.72
N CYS A 302 -14.02 5.53 3.94
CA CYS A 302 -13.60 6.81 4.50
C CYS A 302 -14.75 7.55 5.19
N MET A 303 -15.93 7.60 4.57
CA MET A 303 -17.10 8.26 5.17
C MET A 303 -17.61 7.55 6.43
N VAL A 304 -17.59 6.21 6.45
CA VAL A 304 -17.90 5.44 7.65
C VAL A 304 -16.87 5.73 8.75
N ASP A 305 -15.58 5.79 8.44
CA ASP A 305 -14.53 6.16 9.42
C ASP A 305 -14.74 7.59 9.95
N LEU A 306 -15.09 8.54 9.09
CA LEU A 306 -15.37 9.93 9.44
C LEU A 306 -16.50 10.04 10.48
N TYR A 307 -17.65 9.43 10.20
CA TYR A 307 -18.77 9.41 11.15
C TYR A 307 -18.43 8.62 12.42
N SER A 308 -17.73 7.50 12.25
CA SER A 308 -17.32 6.62 13.35
C SER A 308 -16.45 7.33 14.38
N ARG A 309 -15.41 8.06 13.96
CA ARG A 309 -14.53 8.82 14.86
C ARG A 309 -15.20 10.04 15.48
N ALA A 310 -16.21 10.59 14.80
CA ALA A 310 -17.04 11.67 15.33
C ALA A 310 -18.08 11.19 16.35
N GLY A 311 -18.23 9.88 16.58
CA GLY A 311 -19.26 9.31 17.43
C GLY A 311 -20.66 9.26 16.83
N LYS A 312 -20.81 9.63 15.55
CA LYS A 312 -22.06 9.58 14.77
C LYS A 312 -22.34 8.15 14.28
N LEU A 313 -22.46 7.22 15.21
CA LEU A 313 -22.55 5.78 14.91
C LEU A 313 -23.83 5.38 14.18
N SER A 314 -24.94 6.09 14.42
CA SER A 314 -26.20 5.93 13.68
C SER A 314 -26.01 6.23 12.20
N GLU A 315 -25.42 7.37 11.87
CA GLU A 315 -25.17 7.84 10.51
C GLU A 315 -24.18 6.93 9.79
N ALA A 316 -23.17 6.41 10.52
CA ALA A 316 -22.25 5.41 10.01
C ALA A 316 -22.99 4.12 9.62
N SER A 317 -23.88 3.62 10.49
CA SER A 317 -24.70 2.43 10.21
C SER A 317 -25.68 2.65 9.05
N ASP A 318 -26.33 3.81 9.00
CA ASP A 318 -27.26 4.17 7.93
C ASP A 318 -26.54 4.33 6.59
N LEU A 319 -25.30 4.82 6.59
CA LEU A 319 -24.49 4.86 5.37
C LEU A 319 -24.19 3.45 4.87
N ILE A 320 -23.79 2.52 5.75
CA ILE A 320 -23.53 1.12 5.38
C ILE A 320 -24.76 0.48 4.74
N ASN A 321 -25.93 0.68 5.33
CA ASN A 321 -27.19 0.14 4.82
C ASN A 321 -27.60 0.73 3.46
N ARG A 322 -27.18 1.96 3.15
CA ARG A 322 -27.46 2.64 1.87
C ARG A 322 -26.42 2.36 0.78
N MET A 323 -25.37 1.61 1.06
CA MET A 323 -24.35 1.28 0.07
C MET A 323 -24.97 0.49 -1.10
N PRO A 324 -24.57 0.74 -2.36
CA PRO A 324 -25.11 0.04 -3.52
C PRO A 324 -24.58 -1.40 -3.68
N PHE A 325 -23.71 -1.85 -2.77
CA PHE A 325 -23.10 -3.18 -2.73
C PHE A 325 -22.82 -3.56 -1.26
N PRO A 326 -22.70 -4.86 -0.94
CA PRO A 326 -22.46 -5.31 0.44
C PRO A 326 -21.13 -4.79 0.98
N ALA A 327 -21.14 -4.33 2.22
CA ALA A 327 -19.94 -3.84 2.92
C ALA A 327 -18.92 -4.96 3.15
N ASP A 328 -17.64 -4.62 2.96
CA ASP A 328 -16.52 -5.52 3.16
C ASP A 328 -16.06 -5.58 4.63
N ALA A 329 -15.09 -6.44 4.90
CA ALA A 329 -14.52 -6.61 6.23
C ALA A 329 -13.89 -5.32 6.79
N ARG A 330 -13.37 -4.41 5.96
CA ARG A 330 -12.72 -3.17 6.43
C ARG A 330 -13.75 -2.20 6.99
N VAL A 331 -14.89 -2.03 6.31
CA VAL A 331 -15.98 -1.15 6.77
C VAL A 331 -16.50 -1.61 8.14
N TRP A 332 -16.80 -2.91 8.28
CA TRP A 332 -17.26 -3.47 9.55
C TRP A 332 -16.20 -3.41 10.66
N ARG A 333 -14.92 -3.60 10.32
CA ARG A 333 -13.80 -3.48 11.28
C ARG A 333 -13.67 -2.04 11.80
N THR A 334 -13.85 -1.05 10.93
CA THR A 334 -13.83 0.37 11.29
C THR A 334 -14.96 0.71 12.26
N LEU A 335 -16.19 0.29 11.92
CA LEU A 335 -17.35 0.49 12.79
C LEU A 335 -17.19 -0.23 14.15
N LEU A 336 -16.71 -1.47 14.16
CA LEU A 336 -16.47 -2.23 15.39
C LEU A 336 -15.44 -1.53 16.31
N GLY A 337 -14.38 -0.98 15.73
CA GLY A 337 -13.39 -0.20 16.47
C GLY A 337 -13.99 1.04 17.12
N ALA A 338 -14.87 1.75 16.40
CA ALA A 338 -15.55 2.94 16.88
C ALA A 338 -16.61 2.62 17.94
N CYS A 339 -17.36 1.54 17.79
CA CYS A 339 -18.27 1.03 18.80
C CYS A 339 -17.57 0.76 20.14
N ARG A 340 -16.32 0.24 20.11
CA ARG A 340 -15.49 0.12 21.30
C ARG A 340 -15.13 1.49 21.90
N MET A 341 -14.72 2.45 21.07
CA MET A 341 -14.33 3.79 21.52
C MET A 341 -15.48 4.56 22.16
N HIS A 342 -16.67 4.52 21.55
CA HIS A 342 -17.86 5.22 22.01
C HIS A 342 -18.76 4.36 22.91
N ARG A 343 -18.30 3.18 23.32
CA ARG A 343 -18.99 2.24 24.24
C ARG A 343 -20.39 1.81 23.77
N ASN A 344 -20.63 1.73 22.45
CA ASN A 344 -21.88 1.24 21.87
C ASN A 344 -21.79 -0.26 21.59
N ILE A 345 -22.39 -1.08 22.48
CA ILE A 345 -22.28 -2.54 22.42
C ILE A 345 -23.19 -3.13 21.35
N GLU A 346 -24.42 -2.62 21.24
CA GLU A 346 -25.44 -3.17 20.35
C GLU A 346 -24.96 -3.14 18.90
N LEU A 347 -24.46 -1.99 18.46
CA LEU A 347 -23.89 -1.86 17.12
C LEU A 347 -22.55 -2.60 16.99
N GLY A 348 -21.78 -2.69 18.08
CA GLY A 348 -20.56 -3.49 18.13
C GLY A 348 -20.80 -4.99 17.90
N GLU A 349 -21.88 -5.55 18.46
CA GLU A 349 -22.26 -6.95 18.23
C GLU A 349 -22.67 -7.19 16.78
N ILE A 350 -23.42 -6.27 16.17
CA ILE A 350 -23.81 -6.34 14.76
C ILE A 350 -22.57 -6.29 13.86
N ALA A 351 -21.66 -5.34 14.11
CA ALA A 351 -20.44 -5.19 13.33
C ALA A 351 -19.53 -6.42 13.46
N ALA A 352 -19.37 -6.96 14.67
CA ALA A 352 -18.57 -8.15 14.92
C ALA A 352 -19.16 -9.39 14.26
N LYS A 353 -20.48 -9.60 14.30
CA LYS A 353 -21.14 -10.74 13.64
C LYS A 353 -20.94 -10.71 12.12
N ASN A 354 -21.14 -9.55 11.49
CA ASN A 354 -20.88 -9.38 10.06
C ASN A 354 -19.41 -9.63 9.72
N LEU A 355 -18.47 -9.09 10.50
CA LEU A 355 -17.04 -9.27 10.28
C LEU A 355 -16.61 -10.75 10.43
N ILE A 356 -17.12 -11.46 11.44
CA ILE A 356 -16.87 -12.90 11.64
C ILE A 356 -17.46 -13.74 10.50
N SER A 357 -18.59 -13.32 9.92
CA SER A 357 -19.17 -14.01 8.76
C SER A 357 -18.32 -13.83 7.50
N LEU A 358 -17.67 -12.68 7.32
CA LEU A 358 -16.83 -12.39 6.16
C LEU A 358 -15.42 -12.98 6.29
N GLU A 359 -14.84 -12.93 7.49
CA GLU A 359 -13.48 -13.40 7.78
C GLU A 359 -13.48 -14.28 9.04
N PRO A 360 -13.98 -15.53 8.95
CA PRO A 360 -14.13 -16.42 10.12
C PRO A 360 -12.81 -16.77 10.78
N ASP A 361 -11.71 -16.78 10.01
CA ASP A 361 -10.36 -17.13 10.47
C ASP A 361 -9.59 -15.93 11.04
N ASN A 362 -10.11 -14.70 10.88
CA ASN A 362 -9.42 -13.49 11.35
C ASN A 362 -9.67 -13.24 12.85
N PRO A 363 -8.64 -13.17 13.70
CA PRO A 363 -8.79 -12.94 15.13
C PRO A 363 -9.33 -11.56 15.51
N ALA A 364 -9.21 -10.54 14.64
CA ALA A 364 -9.46 -9.15 15.00
C ALA A 364 -10.88 -8.91 15.55
N ALA A 365 -11.90 -9.47 14.90
CA ALA A 365 -13.30 -9.31 15.28
C ALA A 365 -13.60 -9.89 16.67
N TYR A 366 -13.16 -11.14 16.89
CA TYR A 366 -13.35 -11.84 18.16
C TYR A 366 -12.63 -11.14 19.29
N VAL A 367 -11.39 -10.69 19.06
CA VAL A 367 -10.60 -9.99 20.09
C VAL A 367 -11.25 -8.66 20.45
N LEU A 368 -11.71 -7.87 19.47
CA LEU A 368 -12.39 -6.60 19.73
C LEU A 368 -13.71 -6.79 20.48
N LEU A 369 -14.56 -7.72 20.06
CA LEU A 369 -15.82 -8.01 20.75
C LEU A 369 -15.58 -8.56 22.17
N SER A 370 -14.64 -9.49 22.33
CA SER A 370 -14.22 -10.01 23.63
C SER A 370 -13.73 -8.90 24.56
N ASN A 371 -12.99 -7.92 24.02
CA ASN A 371 -12.51 -6.76 24.77
C ASN A 371 -13.65 -5.81 25.16
N MET A 372 -14.64 -5.61 24.28
CA MET A 372 -15.83 -4.81 24.61
C MET A 372 -16.61 -5.42 25.78
N TYR A 373 -16.86 -6.74 25.76
CA TYR A 373 -17.51 -7.42 26.88
C TYR A 373 -16.70 -7.35 28.17
N ALA A 374 -15.37 -7.47 28.09
CA ALA A 374 -14.49 -7.36 29.25
C ALA A 374 -14.57 -5.97 29.91
N GLY A 375 -14.59 -4.89 29.11
CA GLY A 375 -14.69 -3.52 29.61
C GLY A 375 -16.00 -3.20 30.34
N LEU A 376 -17.02 -4.05 30.18
CA LEU A 376 -18.33 -3.91 30.83
C LEU A 376 -18.56 -4.94 31.95
N GLY A 377 -17.55 -5.75 32.27
CA GLY A 377 -17.66 -6.83 33.25
C GLY A 377 -18.53 -8.02 32.79
N LYS A 378 -18.90 -8.12 31.50
CA LYS A 378 -19.67 -9.25 30.95
C LYS A 378 -18.76 -10.46 30.66
N TRP A 379 -18.24 -11.08 31.73
CA TRP A 379 -17.24 -12.16 31.63
C TRP A 379 -17.76 -13.45 30.98
N GLU A 380 -19.04 -13.76 31.11
CA GLU A 380 -19.65 -14.94 30.47
C GLU A 380 -19.64 -14.82 28.94
N GLU A 381 -20.10 -13.70 28.41
CA GLU A 381 -20.09 -13.42 26.96
C GLU A 381 -18.66 -13.40 26.41
N ARG A 382 -17.72 -12.79 27.14
CA ARG A 382 -16.29 -12.84 26.81
C ARG A 382 -15.80 -14.28 26.66
N THR A 383 -16.18 -15.15 27.59
CA THR A 383 -15.78 -16.56 27.60
C THR A 383 -16.41 -17.33 26.43
N LYS A 384 -17.67 -17.04 26.07
CA LYS A 384 -18.32 -17.61 24.87
C LYS A 384 -17.54 -17.26 23.59
N ILE A 385 -17.13 -15.99 23.43
CA ILE A 385 -16.34 -15.56 22.27
C ILE A 385 -14.97 -16.24 22.24
N ARG A 386 -14.30 -16.40 23.39
CA ARG A 386 -13.01 -17.11 23.46
C ARG A 386 -13.14 -18.59 23.09
N LYS A 387 -14.17 -19.28 23.59
CA LYS A 387 -14.48 -20.66 23.19
C LYS A 387 -14.74 -20.78 21.68
N MET A 388 -15.39 -19.78 21.07
CA MET A 388 -15.61 -19.75 19.62
C MET A 388 -14.29 -19.60 18.85
N MET A 389 -13.34 -18.79 19.34
CA MET A 389 -11.99 -18.69 18.76
C MET A 389 -11.25 -20.03 18.83
N ASP A 390 -11.28 -20.67 20.01
CA ASP A 390 -10.60 -21.96 20.23
C ASP A 390 -11.19 -23.05 19.32
N GLY A 391 -12.52 -23.13 19.21
CA GLY A 391 -13.20 -24.09 18.34
C GLY A 391 -12.93 -23.88 16.85
N ARG A 392 -12.52 -22.68 16.43
CA ARG A 392 -12.12 -22.35 15.05
C ARG A 392 -10.61 -22.31 14.85
N ASN A 393 -9.83 -22.65 15.87
CA ASN A 393 -8.37 -22.59 15.88
C ASN A 393 -7.80 -21.19 15.53
N VAL A 394 -8.54 -20.13 15.88
CA VAL A 394 -8.17 -18.74 15.61
C VAL A 394 -7.32 -18.21 16.77
N LYS A 395 -6.07 -17.86 16.49
CA LYS A 395 -5.13 -17.36 17.50
C LYS A 395 -4.97 -15.85 17.43
N LYS A 396 -4.90 -15.20 18.60
CA LYS A 396 -4.62 -13.77 18.72
C LYS A 396 -3.24 -13.46 18.17
N GLU A 397 -3.16 -12.49 17.25
CA GLU A 397 -1.88 -11.95 16.77
C GLU A 397 -1.16 -11.17 17.90
N ALA A 398 0.13 -11.43 18.06
CA ALA A 398 0.95 -10.72 19.04
C ALA A 398 1.33 -9.33 18.49
N GLY A 399 1.24 -8.31 19.35
CA GLY A 399 1.71 -6.97 19.01
C GLY A 399 3.24 -6.93 18.96
N CYS A 400 3.79 -6.72 17.77
CA CYS A 400 5.20 -6.59 17.50
C CYS A 400 5.52 -5.14 17.11
N SER A 401 6.58 -4.60 17.70
CA SER A 401 7.14 -3.31 17.33
C SER A 401 8.58 -3.48 16.92
N TRP A 402 9.03 -2.77 15.90
CA TRP A 402 10.42 -2.84 15.45
C TRP A 402 11.00 -1.46 15.16
N ILE A 403 12.32 -1.37 15.33
CA ILE A 403 13.12 -0.19 15.08
C ILE A 403 14.35 -0.57 14.24
N GLN A 404 14.69 0.28 13.28
CA GLN A 404 15.89 0.12 12.46
C GLN A 404 17.03 0.99 13.02
N ILE A 405 18.17 0.38 13.32
CA ILE A 405 19.38 1.08 13.80
C ILE A 405 20.57 0.65 12.96
N ARG A 406 21.24 1.61 12.30
CA ARG A 406 22.46 1.46 11.47
C ARG A 406 22.41 0.51 10.26
N SER A 407 21.54 -0.50 10.24
CA SER A 407 21.12 -1.38 9.12
C SER A 407 20.40 -2.63 9.63
N THR A 408 20.41 -2.88 10.94
CA THR A 408 19.71 -4.01 11.58
C THR A 408 18.32 -3.60 12.02
N ILE A 409 17.35 -4.48 11.78
CA ILE A 409 16.00 -4.37 12.29
C ILE A 409 15.94 -5.13 13.62
N HIS A 410 15.54 -4.43 14.68
CA HIS A 410 15.35 -5.01 16.01
C HIS A 410 13.86 -5.06 16.29
N SER A 411 13.31 -6.27 16.41
CA SER A 411 11.89 -6.53 16.69
C SER A 411 11.66 -6.93 18.13
N PHE A 412 10.55 -6.48 18.71
CA PHE A 412 10.17 -6.74 20.08
C PHE A 412 8.71 -7.19 20.17
N ILE A 413 8.46 -8.17 21.03
CA ILE A 413 7.12 -8.49 21.53
C ILE A 413 6.92 -7.91 22.94
N ALA A 414 5.69 -7.89 23.45
CA ALA A 414 5.45 -7.44 24.81
C ALA A 414 6.18 -8.33 25.82
N SER A 415 6.86 -7.73 26.81
CA SER A 415 7.72 -8.40 27.80
C SER A 415 8.89 -9.21 27.20
N ASP A 416 9.37 -8.83 26.01
CA ASP A 416 10.49 -9.53 25.38
C ASP A 416 11.78 -9.37 26.20
N THR A 417 12.54 -10.47 26.31
CA THR A 417 13.85 -10.54 26.98
C THR A 417 14.92 -11.19 26.11
N SER A 418 14.58 -11.57 24.87
CA SER A 418 15.45 -12.29 23.94
C SER A 418 16.59 -11.43 23.37
N HIS A 419 16.44 -10.10 23.40
CA HIS A 419 17.43 -9.18 22.86
C HIS A 419 18.72 -9.17 23.70
N PRO A 420 19.93 -9.17 23.09
CA PRO A 420 21.21 -9.19 23.84
C PRO A 420 21.40 -8.03 24.82
N MET A 421 20.77 -6.89 24.56
CA MET A 421 20.79 -5.69 25.42
C MET A 421 19.55 -5.58 26.33
N SER A 422 18.80 -6.66 26.57
CA SER A 422 17.54 -6.62 27.33
C SER A 422 17.69 -5.97 28.70
N SER A 423 18.72 -6.33 29.47
CA SER A 423 18.99 -5.71 30.78
C SER A 423 19.12 -4.18 30.70
N LYS A 424 19.88 -3.66 29.73
CA LYS A 424 20.04 -2.20 29.53
C LYS A 424 18.76 -1.52 29.04
N ILE A 425 17.96 -2.22 28.22
CA ILE A 425 16.66 -1.72 27.76
C ILE A 425 15.72 -1.53 28.95
N TYR A 426 15.62 -2.52 29.84
CA TYR A 426 14.77 -2.43 31.02
C TYR A 426 15.26 -1.38 32.02
N GLU A 427 16.56 -1.26 32.25
CA GLU A 427 17.15 -0.19 33.06
C GLU A 427 16.79 1.21 32.51
N LYS A 428 16.92 1.40 31.19
CA LYS A 428 16.53 2.67 30.54
C LYS A 428 15.03 2.95 30.63
N LEU A 429 14.19 1.91 30.55
CA LEU A 429 12.75 2.05 30.76
C LEU A 429 12.42 2.50 32.19
N GLU A 430 13.09 1.96 33.20
CA GLU A 430 12.90 2.37 34.59
C GLU A 430 13.31 3.82 34.82
N GLU A 431 14.48 4.24 34.31
CA GLU A 431 14.94 5.63 34.33
C GLU A 431 13.90 6.58 33.69
N MET A 432 13.45 6.23 32.49
CA MET A 432 12.46 7.00 31.74
C MET A 432 11.13 7.09 32.49
N MET A 433 10.70 6.01 33.13
CA MET A 433 9.46 5.97 33.89
C MET A 433 9.50 6.90 35.11
N ILE A 434 10.63 6.96 35.81
CA ILE A 434 10.82 7.91 36.92
C ILE A 434 10.67 9.34 36.42
N GLN A 435 11.27 9.65 35.26
CA GLN A 435 11.18 10.98 34.66
C GLN A 435 9.77 11.32 34.20
N LEU A 436 9.08 10.39 33.53
CA LEU A 436 7.69 10.56 33.10
C LEU A 436 6.77 10.84 34.29
N LYS A 437 6.90 10.11 35.40
CA LYS A 437 6.10 10.32 36.61
C LYS A 437 6.36 11.69 37.24
N LYS A 438 7.59 12.20 37.20
CA LYS A 438 7.92 13.57 37.65
C LYS A 438 7.22 14.65 36.80
N GLU A 439 7.13 14.41 35.50
CA GLU A 439 6.41 15.28 34.54
C GLU A 439 4.88 15.08 34.54
N GLY A 440 4.34 14.31 35.50
CA GLY A 440 2.90 14.14 35.69
C GLY A 440 2.23 13.01 34.90
N TYR A 441 3.00 12.10 34.30
CA TYR A 441 2.45 10.93 33.61
C TYR A 441 1.66 10.03 34.56
N ARG A 442 0.44 9.64 34.16
CA ARG A 442 -0.40 8.66 34.84
C ARG A 442 -0.72 7.50 33.88
N PRO A 443 -0.37 6.26 34.23
CA PRO A 443 -0.72 5.09 33.42
C PRO A 443 -2.24 4.95 33.27
N ASP A 444 -2.70 4.69 32.05
CA ASP A 444 -4.11 4.40 31.78
C ASP A 444 -4.39 2.91 31.98
N THR A 445 -4.72 2.52 33.23
CA THR A 445 -4.96 1.13 33.62
C THR A 445 -6.23 0.54 33.01
N ASP A 446 -7.19 1.37 32.56
CA ASP A 446 -8.44 0.91 31.94
C ASP A 446 -8.20 0.22 30.59
N LEU A 447 -7.06 0.48 29.95
CA LEU A 447 -6.66 -0.19 28.70
C LEU A 447 -6.25 -1.65 28.92
N VAL A 448 -5.94 -2.05 30.15
CA VAL A 448 -5.55 -3.43 30.49
C VAL A 448 -6.78 -4.22 30.89
N LEU A 449 -7.39 -4.88 29.91
CA LEU A 449 -8.62 -5.68 30.06
C LEU A 449 -8.38 -7.06 30.70
N HIS A 450 -7.38 -7.18 31.57
CA HIS A 450 -7.11 -8.35 32.38
C HIS A 450 -7.64 -8.12 33.79
N ASN A 451 -8.29 -9.15 34.36
CA ASN A 451 -8.78 -9.10 35.74
C ASN A 451 -7.60 -9.28 36.72
N VAL A 452 -6.76 -8.26 36.82
CA VAL A 452 -5.58 -8.19 37.69
C VAL A 452 -5.58 -6.85 38.43
N GLY A 453 -4.90 -6.77 39.58
CA GLY A 453 -4.78 -5.53 40.34
C GLY A 453 -4.08 -4.41 39.55
N ASP A 454 -4.32 -3.16 39.93
CA ASP A 454 -3.86 -2.00 39.15
C ASP A 454 -2.33 -1.90 39.04
N GLU A 455 -1.57 -2.31 40.06
CA GLU A 455 -0.11 -2.42 39.97
C GLU A 455 0.36 -3.39 38.87
N GLN A 456 -0.36 -4.50 38.69
CA GLN A 456 -0.05 -5.48 37.66
C GLN A 456 -0.48 -4.97 36.28
N LYS A 457 -1.56 -4.19 36.20
CA LYS A 457 -1.95 -3.50 34.95
C LYS A 457 -0.89 -2.50 34.52
N GLU A 458 -0.38 -1.68 35.45
CA GLU A 458 0.74 -0.77 35.16
C GLU A 458 1.96 -1.53 34.63
N ARG A 459 2.34 -2.64 35.26
CA ARG A 459 3.44 -3.49 34.79
C ARG A 459 3.26 -4.03 33.37
N ILE A 460 2.02 -4.33 32.97
CA ILE A 460 1.72 -4.78 31.60
C ILE A 460 1.94 -3.64 30.61
N LEU A 461 1.47 -2.43 30.92
CA LEU A 461 1.67 -1.24 30.08
C LEU A 461 3.16 -0.91 29.91
N TYR A 462 3.95 -1.01 30.99
CA TYR A 462 5.40 -0.77 30.96
C TYR A 462 6.16 -1.71 30.01
N ARG A 463 5.61 -2.90 29.75
CA ARG A 463 6.26 -3.94 28.95
C ARG A 463 5.71 -4.04 27.53
N HIS A 464 5.01 -3.02 27.05
CA HIS A 464 4.59 -2.95 25.64
C HIS A 464 5.79 -2.91 24.70
N SER A 465 5.65 -3.54 23.53
CA SER A 465 6.74 -3.64 22.55
C SER A 465 7.18 -2.28 22.03
N GLU A 466 6.27 -1.30 21.92
CA GLU A 466 6.62 0.07 21.53
C GLU A 466 7.64 0.71 22.47
N ARG A 467 7.50 0.46 23.79
CA ARG A 467 8.38 1.02 24.81
C ARG A 467 9.76 0.39 24.75
N LEU A 468 9.84 -0.92 24.53
CA LEU A 468 11.11 -1.63 24.34
C LEU A 468 11.86 -1.09 23.11
N ALA A 469 11.15 -0.90 21.99
CA ALA A 469 11.71 -0.30 20.78
C ALA A 469 12.20 1.14 21.00
N LEU A 470 11.42 1.95 21.74
CA LEU A 470 11.79 3.32 22.11
C LEU A 470 13.06 3.35 22.96
N ALA A 471 13.13 2.55 24.02
CA ALA A 471 14.27 2.48 24.91
C ALA A 471 15.55 2.05 24.17
N LEU A 472 15.47 1.03 23.32
CA LEU A 472 16.61 0.66 22.46
C LEU A 472 17.03 1.83 21.55
N GLY A 473 16.05 2.50 20.93
CA GLY A 473 16.29 3.68 20.09
C GLY A 473 17.05 4.77 20.83
N LEU A 474 16.63 5.11 22.05
CA LEU A 474 17.28 6.12 22.89
C LEU A 474 18.71 5.74 23.28
N ILE A 475 18.98 4.45 23.55
CA ILE A 475 20.32 3.97 23.93
C ILE A 475 21.29 4.03 22.73
N CYS A 476 20.83 3.61 21.55
CA CYS A 476 21.72 3.34 20.43
C CYS A 476 21.88 4.51 19.45
N THR A 477 21.12 5.59 19.61
CA THR A 477 21.17 6.75 18.71
C THR A 477 21.61 8.02 19.45
N PRO A 478 22.34 8.94 18.78
CA PRO A 478 22.71 10.22 19.38
C PRO A 478 21.49 11.06 19.78
N ARG A 479 21.67 11.93 20.77
CA ARG A 479 20.65 12.92 21.17
C ARG A 479 20.24 13.79 19.98
N GLY A 480 18.95 14.09 19.89
CA GLY A 480 18.35 14.89 18.81
C GLY A 480 18.14 14.15 17.48
N MET A 481 18.67 12.94 17.28
CA MET A 481 18.38 12.16 16.07
C MET A 481 16.90 11.74 16.04
N PRO A 482 16.17 11.80 14.92
CA PRO A 482 14.80 11.28 14.89
C PRO A 482 14.76 9.76 15.10
N LEU A 483 13.76 9.25 15.82
CA LEU A 483 13.48 7.81 15.92
C LEU A 483 12.35 7.41 14.99
N GLN A 484 12.44 6.21 14.43
CA GLN A 484 11.37 5.63 13.63
C GLN A 484 11.02 4.24 14.16
N ILE A 485 9.80 4.10 14.66
CA ILE A 485 9.26 2.86 15.23
C ILE A 485 8.07 2.42 14.39
N MET A 486 8.01 1.13 14.10
CA MET A 486 6.93 0.53 13.32
C MET A 486 6.18 -0.47 14.19
N LYS A 487 4.87 -0.58 14.02
CA LYS A 487 4.01 -1.50 14.77
C LYS A 487 3.03 -2.22 13.83
N ASN A 488 2.88 -3.53 14.01
CA ASN A 488 1.94 -4.36 13.22
C ASN A 488 0.47 -4.21 13.66
N LEU A 489 0.21 -3.52 14.77
CA LEU A 489 -1.11 -3.23 15.30
C LEU A 489 -1.24 -1.74 15.58
N ARG A 490 -2.47 -1.25 15.76
CA ARG A 490 -2.73 0.11 16.23
C ARG A 490 -2.02 0.37 17.57
N VAL A 491 -1.34 1.52 17.70
CA VAL A 491 -0.71 1.95 18.96
C VAL A 491 -1.78 2.07 20.04
N CYS A 492 -1.47 1.81 21.32
CA CYS A 492 -2.43 2.05 22.40
C CYS A 492 -2.37 3.50 22.90
N ALA A 493 -3.47 4.00 23.48
CA ALA A 493 -3.55 5.39 23.95
C ALA A 493 -2.45 5.75 24.95
N ASP A 494 -2.15 4.83 25.86
CA ASP A 494 -1.07 4.99 26.83
C ASP A 494 0.33 5.10 26.19
N CYS A 495 0.68 4.22 25.25
CA CYS A 495 1.96 4.33 24.52
C CYS A 495 2.02 5.61 23.68
N HIS A 496 0.91 6.06 23.10
CA HIS A 496 0.84 7.33 22.39
C HIS A 496 1.18 8.52 23.32
N THR A 497 0.58 8.56 24.52
CA THR A 497 0.88 9.57 25.53
C THR A 497 2.34 9.53 25.98
N VAL A 498 2.90 8.34 26.19
CA VAL A 498 4.32 8.19 26.54
C VAL A 498 5.22 8.72 25.44
N MET A 499 5.00 8.35 24.17
CA MET A 499 5.80 8.85 23.05
C MET A 499 5.75 10.38 22.96
N LYS A 500 4.56 10.96 23.19
CA LYS A 500 4.35 12.41 23.26
C LYS A 500 5.22 13.05 24.33
N MET A 501 5.15 12.58 25.57
CA MET A 501 5.94 13.12 26.69
C MET A 501 7.45 12.93 26.48
N VAL A 502 7.87 11.75 26.03
CA VAL A 502 9.30 11.47 25.76
C VAL A 502 9.85 12.38 24.66
N SER A 503 9.05 12.72 23.63
CA SER A 503 9.48 13.65 22.58
C SER A 503 9.81 15.06 23.12
N ALA A 504 9.14 15.49 24.19
CA ALA A 504 9.45 16.75 24.87
C ALA A 504 10.69 16.62 25.75
N ILE A 505 10.75 15.55 26.56
CA ILE A 505 11.83 15.29 27.51
C ILE A 505 13.20 15.12 26.83
N GLU A 506 13.23 14.37 25.73
CA GLU A 506 14.47 14.05 25.00
C GLU A 506 14.75 15.02 23.84
N GLU A 507 13.91 16.05 23.69
CA GLU A 507 14.01 17.10 22.65
C GLU A 507 14.24 16.52 21.24
N ARG A 508 13.54 15.44 20.90
CA ARG A 508 13.73 14.71 19.64
C ARG A 508 12.40 14.30 19.01
N GLU A 509 12.39 14.26 17.67
CA GLU A 509 11.26 13.73 16.93
C GLU A 509 11.19 12.21 17.05
N ILE A 510 10.01 11.68 17.34
CA ILE A 510 9.73 10.25 17.33
C ILE A 510 8.61 10.03 16.32
N VAL A 511 8.87 9.23 15.30
CA VAL A 511 7.89 8.85 14.27
C VAL A 511 7.46 7.42 14.54
N VAL A 512 6.18 7.21 14.83
CA VAL A 512 5.61 5.87 15.00
C VAL A 512 4.63 5.59 13.87
N ARG A 513 4.85 4.51 13.12
CA ARG A 513 3.87 4.02 12.13
C ARG A 513 3.11 2.83 12.68
N ASP A 514 1.79 2.94 12.70
CA ASP A 514 0.91 1.81 12.97
C ASP A 514 0.22 1.30 11.69
N THR A 515 -0.77 0.41 11.84
CA THR A 515 -1.51 -0.15 10.69
C THR A 515 -2.35 0.88 9.92
N SER A 516 -2.63 2.03 10.54
CA SER A 516 -3.50 3.06 9.98
C SER A 516 -2.74 4.27 9.45
N ARG A 517 -1.67 4.72 10.13
CA ARG A 517 -1.02 6.00 9.83
C ARG A 517 0.33 6.18 10.54
N PHE A 518 0.98 7.31 10.24
CA PHE A 518 2.12 7.82 10.97
C PHE A 518 1.69 8.82 12.05
N HIS A 519 2.36 8.73 13.19
CA HIS A 519 2.27 9.67 14.30
C HIS A 519 3.63 10.34 14.44
N HIS A 520 3.69 11.65 14.24
CA HIS A 520 4.90 12.45 14.46
C HIS A 520 4.82 13.10 15.83
N PHE A 521 5.60 12.60 16.78
CA PHE A 521 5.71 13.18 18.11
C PHE A 521 6.87 14.18 18.15
N LYS A 522 6.57 15.44 18.46
CA LYS A 522 7.55 16.51 18.55
C LYS A 522 7.14 17.50 19.64
N ALA A 523 8.07 17.81 20.53
CA ALA A 523 7.89 18.80 21.60
C ALA A 523 6.59 18.60 22.42
N GLY A 524 6.22 17.36 22.73
CA GLY A 524 5.04 17.10 23.56
C GLY A 524 3.71 17.15 22.80
N SER A 525 3.74 17.21 21.47
CA SER A 525 2.56 17.16 20.61
C SER A 525 2.67 16.01 19.60
N CYS A 526 1.53 15.57 19.05
CA CYS A 526 1.48 14.59 17.98
C CYS A 526 0.79 15.20 16.75
N SER A 527 1.25 14.87 15.54
CA SER A 527 0.66 15.36 14.27
C SER A 527 -0.83 15.08 14.12
N CYS A 528 -1.39 14.13 14.88
CA CYS A 528 -2.81 13.83 14.84
C CYS A 528 -3.71 14.67 15.74
N GLY A 529 -3.15 15.57 16.56
CA GLY A 529 -3.94 16.37 17.50
C GLY A 529 -4.72 15.55 18.54
N ASP A 530 -4.22 14.35 18.89
CA ASP A 530 -4.91 13.36 19.75
C ASP A 530 -6.27 12.87 19.20
N TYR A 531 -6.58 13.13 17.92
CA TYR A 531 -7.78 12.64 17.22
C TYR A 531 -7.44 11.45 16.33
N TRP A 532 -7.75 10.22 16.78
CA TRP A 532 -7.28 9.02 16.08
C TRP A 532 -8.01 7.72 16.28
#